data_AF-A0A1I7T223-F1
#
_entry.id   AF-A0A1I7T223-F1
#
_cell.length_a   1.000
_cell.length_b   1.000
_cell.length_c   1.000
_cell.angle_alpha   90.00
_cell.angle_beta   90.00
_cell.angle_gamma   90.00
#
_symmetry.space_group_name_H-M   'P 1'
#
loop_
_entity.id
_entity.type
_entity.pdbx_description
1 polymer ?
#
loop_
_entity_poly.entity_id
_entity_poly.type
_entity_poly.pdbx_seq_one_letter_code
_entity_poly.pdbx_strand_id
1 'polypeptide(L)'
;MHTSAWYATCFYLSSANMEIKKYVKEDFERYFGGDPNNVNMVGCLYNEATENTVTRAWIATTLWTLISTTSICTFLKLAHMIMKKLNKTTDKMSRKTCKQQIELLRALIVQTVIPIFVSFLPCLICYYSPAFNLDLGRPINYVEVIALGAFAFCDPVAIVICLPVFRKRVMCWEKQRKRDVLSKIAETTAT
;
A
#
# COMPACT_ATOMS: atom_id res chain seq x y z
N MET A 1 -6.67 6.18 15.56
CA MET A 1 -5.47 6.21 16.43
C MET A 1 -4.19 6.05 15.62
N HIS A 2 -4.00 4.96 14.86
CA HIS A 2 -2.78 4.75 14.05
C HIS A 2 -2.59 5.80 12.94
N THR A 3 -3.65 6.13 12.20
CA THR A 3 -3.65 7.19 11.17
C THR A 3 -3.40 8.58 11.76
N SER A 4 -3.96 8.86 12.93
CA SER A 4 -3.77 10.12 13.66
C SER A 4 -2.32 10.29 14.14
N ALA A 5 -1.71 9.21 14.63
CA ALA A 5 -0.30 9.19 15.03
C ALA A 5 0.62 9.40 13.82
N TRP A 6 0.37 8.70 12.71
CA TRP A 6 1.08 8.86 11.44
C TRP A 6 1.01 10.30 10.93
N TYR A 7 -0.20 10.89 10.94
CA TYR A 7 -0.42 12.28 10.53
C TYR A 7 0.32 13.28 11.44
N ALA A 8 0.31 13.06 12.76
CA ALA A 8 1.06 13.88 13.70
C ALA A 8 2.58 13.81 13.43
N THR A 9 3.12 12.62 13.12
CA THR A 9 4.54 12.46 12.75
C THR A 9 4.88 13.22 11.46
N CYS A 10 3.98 13.21 10.47
CA CYS A 10 4.15 14.00 9.25
C CYS A 10 4.22 15.49 9.56
N PHE A 11 3.24 15.98 10.33
CA PHE A 11 3.04 17.40 10.54
C PHE A 11 4.10 18.02 11.47
N TYR A 12 4.44 17.35 12.57
CA TYR A 12 5.36 17.91 13.56
C TYR A 12 6.83 17.58 13.27
N LEU A 13 7.15 16.34 12.87
CA LEU A 13 8.54 15.91 12.73
C LEU A 13 9.07 16.02 11.30
N SER A 14 8.20 15.91 10.31
CA SER A 14 8.62 15.69 8.90
C SER A 14 8.27 16.85 7.98
N SER A 15 7.57 17.87 8.51
CA SER A 15 7.32 19.11 7.78
C SER A 15 8.65 19.76 7.40
N ALA A 16 8.77 20.12 6.11
CA ALA A 16 9.97 20.66 5.53
C ALA A 16 10.31 22.03 6.16
N ASN A 17 11.37 22.04 6.96
CA ASN A 17 11.96 23.28 7.47
C ASN A 17 12.59 24.08 6.33
N MET A 18 12.92 25.35 6.62
CA MET A 18 13.58 26.24 5.65
C MET A 18 14.88 25.64 5.08
N GLU A 19 15.64 24.88 5.87
CA GLU A 19 16.84 24.18 5.39
C GLU A 19 16.54 23.17 4.30
N ILE A 20 15.51 22.34 4.50
CA ILE A 20 15.08 21.32 3.54
C ILE A 20 14.55 22.01 2.28
N LYS A 21 13.74 23.07 2.44
CA LYS A 21 13.21 23.86 1.32
C LYS A 21 14.32 24.53 0.51
N LYS A 22 15.37 25.03 1.18
CA LYS A 22 16.54 25.62 0.52
C LYS A 22 17.36 24.56 -0.22
N TYR A 23 17.58 23.40 0.40
CA TYR A 23 18.30 22.28 -0.19
C TYR A 23 17.62 21.81 -1.49
N VAL A 24 16.30 21.64 -1.49
CA VAL A 24 15.55 21.19 -2.68
C VAL A 24 15.28 22.29 -3.69
N LYS A 25 15.62 23.56 -3.40
CA LYS A 25 15.11 24.72 -4.16
C LYS A 25 15.49 24.67 -5.64
N GLU A 26 16.77 24.53 -5.93
CA GLU A 26 17.28 24.52 -7.31
C GLU A 26 16.67 23.35 -8.11
N ASP A 27 16.60 22.19 -7.47
CA ASP A 27 16.03 20.98 -8.05
C ASP A 27 14.50 21.04 -8.21
N PHE A 28 13.81 21.74 -7.33
CA PHE A 28 12.36 21.91 -7.40
C PHE A 28 11.98 22.92 -8.48
N GLU A 29 12.67 24.07 -8.53
CA GLU A 29 12.46 25.10 -9.55
C GLU A 29 12.74 24.57 -10.97
N ARG A 30 13.84 23.82 -11.14
CA ARG A 30 14.24 23.28 -12.45
C ARG A 30 13.23 22.28 -13.04
N TYR A 31 12.52 21.52 -12.20
CA TYR A 31 11.68 20.40 -12.66
C TYR A 31 10.19 20.66 -12.51
N PHE A 32 9.77 21.42 -11.49
CA PHE A 32 8.36 21.73 -11.23
C PHE A 32 8.01 23.18 -11.55
N GLY A 33 8.99 24.06 -11.81
CA GLY A 33 8.75 25.42 -12.27
C GLY A 33 8.12 26.36 -11.23
N GLY A 34 8.28 26.07 -9.93
CA GLY A 34 7.70 26.87 -8.83
C GLY A 34 8.62 26.98 -7.62
N ASP A 35 8.25 27.82 -6.65
CA ASP A 35 9.02 27.99 -5.40
C ASP A 35 8.59 26.94 -4.35
N PRO A 36 9.51 26.12 -3.81
CA PRO A 36 9.20 25.14 -2.75
C PRO A 36 8.63 25.78 -1.47
N ASN A 37 8.80 27.09 -1.26
CA ASN A 37 8.22 27.80 -0.12
C ASN A 37 6.69 27.91 -0.21
N ASN A 38 6.14 27.94 -1.42
CA ASN A 38 4.70 28.06 -1.67
C ASN A 38 3.96 26.72 -1.61
N VAL A 39 4.67 25.62 -1.38
CA VAL A 39 4.10 24.28 -1.27
C VAL A 39 4.37 23.67 0.11
N ASN A 40 3.40 22.90 0.58
CA ASN A 40 3.59 22.06 1.76
C ASN A 40 4.36 20.82 1.34
N MET A 41 5.53 20.61 1.95
CA MET A 41 6.41 19.49 1.64
C MET A 41 6.72 18.73 2.92
N VAL A 42 6.77 17.41 2.77
CA VAL A 42 7.30 16.50 3.78
C VAL A 42 8.67 16.07 3.26
N GLY A 43 9.69 16.15 4.10
CA GLY A 43 11.05 15.81 3.69
C GLY A 43 11.88 15.38 4.88
N CYS A 44 12.77 14.42 4.64
CA CYS A 44 13.77 13.97 5.59
C CYS A 44 15.14 14.24 4.99
N LEU A 45 15.96 15.00 5.70
CA LEU A 45 17.32 15.34 5.29
C LEU A 45 18.28 14.73 6.31
N TYR A 46 19.05 13.72 5.87
CA TYR A 46 19.93 12.93 6.73
C TYR A 46 21.39 13.39 6.67
N ASN A 47 21.76 14.14 5.63
CA ASN A 47 23.10 14.69 5.41
C ASN A 47 22.98 16.17 5.03
N GLU A 48 24.02 16.97 5.25
CA GLU A 48 24.07 18.41 4.90
C GLU A 48 23.01 19.30 5.58
N ALA A 49 22.57 18.93 6.79
CA ALA A 49 21.63 19.72 7.60
C ALA A 49 22.14 19.92 9.02
N THR A 50 21.52 20.86 9.75
CA THR A 50 21.77 21.03 11.19
C THR A 50 21.45 19.74 11.96
N GLU A 51 22.21 19.45 13.04
CA GLU A 51 22.03 18.24 13.86
C GLU A 51 20.57 18.04 14.32
N ASN A 52 19.85 19.12 14.63
CA ASN A 52 18.43 19.09 14.97
C ASN A 52 17.55 18.56 13.80
N THR A 53 17.84 18.95 12.57
CA THR A 53 17.09 18.52 11.37
C THR A 53 17.37 17.06 11.05
N VAL A 54 18.64 16.63 11.16
CA VAL A 54 19.03 15.22 10.99
C VAL A 54 18.40 14.34 12.07
N THR A 55 18.42 14.78 13.33
CA THR A 55 17.81 14.06 14.46
C THR A 55 16.30 13.93 14.27
N ARG A 56 15.61 14.99 13.81
CA ARG A 56 14.18 14.94 13.47
C ARG A 56 13.88 13.92 12.36
N ALA A 57 14.71 13.89 11.30
CA ALA A 57 14.57 12.93 10.21
C ALA A 57 14.70 11.48 10.72
N TRP A 58 15.73 11.17 11.51
CA TRP A 58 15.91 9.84 12.10
C TRP A 58 14.77 9.42 13.03
N ILE A 59 14.30 10.34 13.89
CA ILE A 59 13.16 10.05 14.78
C ILE A 59 11.90 9.80 13.95
N ALA A 60 11.62 10.63 12.93
CA ALA A 60 10.47 10.48 12.06
C ALA A 60 10.46 9.12 11.36
N THR A 61 11.57 8.75 10.72
CA THR A 61 11.69 7.49 9.97
C THR A 61 11.59 6.28 10.89
N THR A 62 12.21 6.34 12.06
CA THR A 62 12.15 5.27 13.06
C THR A 62 10.74 5.08 13.59
N LEU A 63 10.03 6.18 13.90
CA LEU A 63 8.62 6.10 14.31
C LEU A 63 7.75 5.53 13.20
N TRP A 64 7.97 5.94 11.94
CA TRP A 64 7.23 5.44 10.79
C TRP A 64 7.37 3.92 10.60
N THR A 65 8.59 3.41 10.72
CA THR A 65 8.86 1.98 10.58
C THR A 65 8.33 1.19 11.75
N LEU A 66 8.42 1.68 12.98
CA LEU A 66 7.81 1.06 14.16
C LEU A 66 6.30 0.98 14.04
N ILE A 67 5.66 2.08 13.69
CA ILE A 67 4.21 2.19 13.48
C ILE A 67 3.76 1.19 12.38
N SER A 68 4.49 1.10 11.29
CA SER A 68 4.16 0.19 10.19
C SER A 68 4.39 -1.29 10.57
N THR A 69 5.51 -1.59 11.20
CA THR A 69 5.88 -2.96 11.62
C THR A 69 4.91 -3.50 12.66
N THR A 70 4.53 -2.68 13.65
CA THR A 70 3.54 -3.09 14.68
C THR A 70 2.17 -3.39 14.07
N SER A 71 1.73 -2.63 13.06
CA SER A 71 0.50 -2.92 12.32
C SER A 71 0.56 -4.23 11.56
N ILE A 72 1.66 -4.50 10.85
CA ILE A 72 1.83 -5.77 10.12
C ILE A 72 1.83 -6.95 11.11
N CYS A 73 2.56 -6.83 12.22
CA CYS A 73 2.63 -7.86 13.26
C CYS A 73 1.26 -8.13 13.90
N THR A 74 0.49 -7.10 14.23
CA THR A 74 -0.86 -7.27 14.81
C THR A 74 -1.82 -7.89 13.81
N PHE A 75 -1.76 -7.50 12.54
CA PHE A 75 -2.53 -8.13 11.47
C PHE A 75 -2.23 -9.62 11.34
N LEU A 76 -0.95 -10.01 11.30
CA LEU A 76 -0.54 -11.42 11.22
C LEU A 76 -0.98 -12.22 12.45
N LYS A 77 -0.84 -11.65 13.66
CA LYS A 77 -1.31 -12.29 14.90
C LYS A 77 -2.82 -12.50 14.89
N LEU A 78 -3.57 -11.48 14.46
CA LEU A 78 -5.03 -11.56 14.35
C LEU A 78 -5.43 -12.62 13.32
N ALA A 79 -4.81 -12.62 12.14
CA ALA A 79 -5.06 -13.62 11.12
C ALA A 79 -4.77 -15.04 11.61
N HIS A 80 -3.65 -15.24 12.30
CA HIS A 80 -3.31 -16.54 12.90
C HIS A 80 -4.33 -16.95 13.98
N MET A 81 -4.74 -16.02 14.84
CA MET A 81 -5.73 -16.29 15.89
C MET A 81 -7.09 -16.67 15.30
N ILE A 82 -7.52 -15.98 14.24
CA ILE A 82 -8.76 -16.29 13.52
C ILE A 82 -8.66 -17.69 12.89
N MET A 83 -7.57 -18.02 12.19
CA MET A 83 -7.35 -19.37 11.64
C MET A 83 -7.43 -20.45 12.72
N LYS A 84 -6.75 -20.23 13.85
CA LYS A 84 -6.74 -21.15 14.98
C LYS A 84 -8.14 -21.33 15.59
N LYS A 85 -8.90 -20.24 15.74
CA LYS A 85 -10.27 -20.27 16.27
C LYS A 85 -11.23 -20.98 15.31
N LEU A 86 -11.10 -20.74 14.01
CA LEU A 86 -11.86 -21.43 12.96
C LEU A 86 -11.60 -22.92 12.99
N ASN A 87 -10.33 -23.34 12.99
CA ASN A 87 -9.97 -24.77 13.07
C ASN A 87 -10.55 -25.46 14.31
N LYS A 88 -10.54 -24.78 15.46
CA LYS A 88 -11.15 -25.32 16.70
C LYS A 88 -12.68 -25.34 16.70
N THR A 89 -13.33 -24.50 15.91
CA THR A 89 -14.80 -24.36 15.87
C THR A 89 -15.41 -25.11 14.69
N THR A 90 -14.59 -25.72 13.82
CA THR A 90 -15.02 -26.51 12.67
C THR A 90 -16.02 -27.61 13.02
N ASP A 91 -15.90 -28.25 14.19
CA ASP A 91 -16.83 -29.29 14.63
C ASP A 91 -18.20 -28.74 15.08
N LYS A 92 -18.27 -27.46 15.46
CA LYS A 92 -19.51 -26.79 15.88
C LYS A 92 -20.17 -25.98 14.77
N MET A 93 -19.48 -25.76 13.65
CA MET A 93 -19.93 -24.92 12.55
C MET A 93 -20.22 -25.76 11.30
N SER A 94 -21.16 -25.33 10.47
CA SER A 94 -21.37 -25.96 9.16
C SER A 94 -20.07 -25.93 8.33
N ARG A 95 -19.70 -27.08 7.75
CA ARG A 95 -18.51 -27.22 6.89
C ARG A 95 -18.46 -26.18 5.76
N LYS A 96 -19.62 -25.74 5.26
CA LYS A 96 -19.71 -24.69 4.23
C LYS A 96 -19.24 -23.33 4.75
N THR A 97 -19.71 -22.90 5.92
CA THR A 97 -19.39 -21.58 6.48
C THR A 97 -17.95 -21.49 6.95
N CYS A 98 -17.42 -22.56 7.55
CA CYS A 98 -16.00 -22.64 7.94
C CYS A 98 -15.08 -22.48 6.72
N LYS A 99 -15.36 -23.22 5.64
CA LYS A 99 -14.59 -23.11 4.39
C LYS A 99 -14.62 -21.69 3.80
N GLN A 100 -15.78 -21.02 3.83
CA GLN A 100 -15.89 -19.65 3.33
C GLN A 100 -15.08 -18.65 4.15
N GLN A 101 -15.09 -18.76 5.48
CA GLN A 101 -14.32 -17.87 6.35
C GLN A 101 -12.80 -18.06 6.19
N ILE A 102 -12.33 -19.31 6.05
CA ILE A 102 -10.91 -19.60 5.78
C ILE A 102 -10.46 -18.96 4.46
N GLU A 103 -11.25 -19.13 3.41
CA GLU A 103 -10.93 -18.56 2.10
C GLU A 103 -10.97 -17.03 2.10
N LEU A 104 -11.94 -16.43 2.80
CA LEU A 104 -12.01 -14.97 2.99
C LEU A 104 -10.78 -14.45 3.74
N LEU A 105 -10.36 -15.14 4.79
CA LEU A 105 -9.18 -14.78 5.55
C LEU A 105 -7.89 -14.93 4.72
N ARG A 106 -7.78 -16.00 3.93
CA ARG A 106 -6.65 -16.19 3.02
C ARG A 106 -6.59 -15.09 1.98
N ALA A 107 -7.73 -14.70 1.41
CA ALA A 107 -7.82 -13.59 0.48
C ALA A 107 -7.41 -12.27 1.14
N LEU A 108 -7.87 -12.00 2.36
CA LEU A 108 -7.49 -10.83 3.14
C LEU A 108 -5.98 -10.78 3.42
N ILE A 109 -5.35 -11.92 3.74
CA ILE A 109 -3.88 -12.01 3.93
C ILE A 109 -3.15 -11.69 2.61
N VAL A 110 -3.58 -12.29 1.50
CA VAL A 110 -2.95 -12.03 0.20
C VAL A 110 -3.09 -10.56 -0.18
N GLN A 111 -4.28 -9.99 0.03
CA GLN A 111 -4.54 -8.58 -0.25
C GLN A 111 -3.68 -7.66 0.60
N THR A 112 -3.37 -7.97 1.86
CA THR A 112 -2.51 -7.09 2.66
C THR A 112 -1.02 -7.27 2.36
N VAL A 113 -0.60 -8.47 1.97
CA VAL A 113 0.81 -8.75 1.64
C VAL A 113 1.24 -8.06 0.34
N ILE A 114 0.39 -8.05 -0.70
CA ILE A 114 0.69 -7.39 -1.98
C ILE A 114 1.08 -5.89 -1.82
N PRO A 115 0.30 -5.01 -1.17
CA PRO A 115 0.67 -3.62 -0.89
C PRO A 115 2.00 -3.47 -0.17
N ILE A 116 2.29 -4.36 0.76
CA ILE A 116 3.52 -4.29 1.57
C ILE A 116 4.73 -4.46 0.64
N PHE A 117 4.68 -5.40 -0.30
CA PHE A 117 5.77 -5.60 -1.23
C PHE A 117 5.80 -4.59 -2.38
N VAL A 118 4.63 -4.21 -2.89
CA VAL A 118 4.53 -3.32 -4.07
C VAL A 118 4.74 -1.85 -3.70
N SER A 119 4.30 -1.41 -2.52
CA SER A 119 4.37 0.01 -2.13
C SER A 119 5.27 0.26 -0.92
N PHE A 120 5.11 -0.52 0.15
CA PHE A 120 5.88 -0.26 1.37
C PHE A 120 7.38 -0.52 1.17
N LEU A 121 7.75 -1.55 0.38
CA LEU A 121 9.14 -1.88 0.11
C LEU A 121 9.86 -0.79 -0.74
N PRO A 122 9.31 -0.30 -1.86
CA PRO A 122 9.87 0.86 -2.56
C PRO A 122 9.96 2.12 -1.70
N CYS A 123 8.91 2.43 -0.91
CA CYS A 123 8.94 3.57 0.01
C CYS A 123 10.05 3.43 1.07
N LEU A 124 10.23 2.24 1.66
CA LEU A 124 11.31 1.99 2.62
C LEU A 124 12.67 2.21 1.98
N ILE A 125 12.88 1.73 0.75
CA ILE A 125 14.13 1.95 0.03
C ILE A 125 14.36 3.46 -0.17
N CYS A 126 13.35 4.22 -0.60
CA CYS A 126 13.47 5.67 -0.80
C CYS A 126 13.79 6.43 0.50
N TYR A 127 13.21 6.02 1.64
CA TYR A 127 13.47 6.67 2.93
C TYR A 127 14.85 6.32 3.49
N TYR A 128 15.28 5.06 3.38
CA TYR A 128 16.55 4.61 3.96
C TYR A 128 17.75 4.85 3.04
N SER A 129 17.57 4.93 1.71
CA SER A 129 18.69 5.18 0.79
C SER A 129 19.49 6.46 1.11
N PRO A 130 18.88 7.64 1.34
CA PRO A 130 19.64 8.83 1.72
C PRO A 130 20.29 8.69 3.11
N ALA A 131 19.71 7.90 4.02
CA ALA A 131 20.29 7.64 5.34
C ALA A 131 21.59 6.81 5.27
N PHE A 132 21.75 5.96 4.25
CA PHE A 132 22.97 5.19 4.00
C PHE A 132 23.92 5.86 2.99
N ASN A 133 23.69 7.12 2.61
CA ASN A 133 24.44 7.82 1.56
C ASN A 133 24.44 7.07 0.21
N LEU A 134 23.39 6.29 -0.06
CA LEU A 134 23.22 5.61 -1.35
C LEU A 134 22.58 6.60 -2.32
N ASP A 135 23.39 7.08 -3.26
CA ASP A 135 22.93 7.96 -4.32
C ASP A 135 22.21 7.15 -5.41
N LEU A 136 20.97 6.73 -5.11
CA LEU A 136 20.10 6.02 -6.05
C LEU A 136 19.54 6.95 -7.15
N GLY A 137 19.85 8.24 -7.07
CA GLY A 137 19.39 9.27 -7.99
C GLY A 137 17.87 9.40 -8.04
N ARG A 138 17.39 10.18 -9.01
CA ARG A 138 15.96 10.43 -9.22
C ARG A 138 15.10 9.26 -9.73
N PRO A 139 15.63 8.23 -10.43
CA PRO A 139 14.83 7.09 -10.88
C PRO A 139 14.01 6.43 -9.75
N ILE A 140 14.55 6.40 -8.53
CA ILE A 140 13.86 5.80 -7.39
C ILE A 140 12.57 6.54 -7.01
N ASN A 141 12.54 7.87 -7.14
CA ASN A 141 11.35 8.68 -6.88
C ASN A 141 10.24 8.38 -7.91
N TYR A 142 10.60 8.17 -9.19
CA TYR A 142 9.63 7.76 -10.20
C TYR A 142 9.07 6.37 -9.92
N VAL A 143 9.92 5.43 -9.49
CA VAL A 143 9.49 4.08 -9.10
C VAL A 143 8.51 4.14 -7.94
N GLU A 144 8.75 4.98 -6.93
CA GLU A 144 7.82 5.19 -5.81
C GLU A 144 6.46 5.69 -6.29
N VAL A 145 6.43 6.75 -7.10
CA VAL A 145 5.18 7.34 -7.61
C VAL A 145 4.41 6.34 -8.47
N ILE A 146 5.11 5.60 -9.35
CA ILE A 146 4.51 4.56 -10.18
C ILE A 146 3.96 3.42 -9.30
N ALA A 147 4.72 3.00 -8.29
CA ALA A 147 4.30 1.94 -7.37
C ALA A 147 3.07 2.33 -6.55
N LEU A 148 3.00 3.58 -6.06
CA LEU A 148 1.83 4.12 -5.37
C LEU A 148 0.61 4.21 -6.29
N GLY A 149 0.79 4.66 -7.53
CA GLY A 149 -0.27 4.70 -8.54
C GLY A 149 -0.78 3.31 -8.93
N ALA A 150 0.15 2.38 -9.19
CA ALA A 150 -0.18 0.99 -9.50
C ALA A 150 -0.90 0.30 -8.34
N PHE A 151 -0.52 0.60 -7.09
CA PHE A 151 -1.16 0.04 -5.92
C PHE A 151 -2.66 0.38 -5.82
N ALA A 152 -3.04 1.63 -6.08
CA ALA A 152 -4.44 2.06 -6.07
C ALA A 152 -5.31 1.25 -7.06
N PHE A 153 -4.72 0.74 -8.14
CA PHE A 153 -5.38 -0.14 -9.09
C PHE A 153 -5.28 -1.63 -8.72
N CYS A 154 -4.10 -2.07 -8.27
CA CYS A 154 -3.83 -3.47 -7.94
C CYS A 154 -4.60 -3.96 -6.72
N ASP A 155 -4.86 -3.10 -5.72
CA ASP A 155 -5.61 -3.47 -4.52
C ASP A 155 -7.04 -3.97 -4.83
N PRO A 156 -7.91 -3.20 -5.53
CA PRO A 156 -9.24 -3.68 -5.88
C PRO A 156 -9.23 -4.88 -6.82
N VAL A 157 -8.27 -4.96 -7.75
CA VAL A 157 -8.13 -6.13 -8.65
C VAL A 157 -7.74 -7.38 -7.87
N ALA A 158 -6.80 -7.27 -6.94
CA ALA A 158 -6.38 -8.37 -6.07
C ALA A 158 -7.53 -8.87 -5.20
N ILE A 159 -8.37 -7.97 -4.65
CA ILE A 159 -9.58 -8.35 -3.90
C ILE A 159 -10.52 -9.19 -4.77
N VAL A 160 -10.86 -8.72 -5.96
CA VAL A 160 -11.82 -9.38 -6.85
C VAL A 160 -11.33 -10.77 -7.27
N ILE A 161 -10.02 -10.90 -7.54
CA ILE A 161 -9.38 -12.16 -7.92
C ILE A 161 -9.19 -13.09 -6.73
N CYS A 162 -8.88 -12.58 -5.53
CA CYS A 162 -8.60 -13.43 -4.37
C CYS A 162 -9.86 -13.86 -3.63
N LEU A 163 -10.92 -13.05 -3.61
CA LEU A 163 -12.15 -13.42 -2.93
C LEU A 163 -12.90 -14.49 -3.74
N PRO A 164 -13.11 -15.70 -3.21
CA PRO A 164 -13.79 -16.77 -3.94
C PRO A 164 -15.24 -16.40 -4.31
N VAL A 165 -15.87 -15.57 -3.48
CA VAL A 165 -17.23 -15.08 -3.69
C VAL A 165 -17.28 -14.19 -4.94
N PHE A 166 -16.30 -13.30 -5.12
CA PHE A 166 -16.20 -12.46 -6.31
C PHE A 166 -15.80 -13.27 -7.52
N ARG A 167 -14.78 -14.15 -7.43
CA ARG A 167 -14.41 -15.05 -8.54
C ARG A 167 -15.61 -15.85 -9.07
N LYS A 168 -16.41 -16.43 -8.16
CA LYS A 168 -17.57 -17.22 -8.56
C LYS A 168 -18.64 -16.36 -9.24
N ARG A 169 -18.90 -15.15 -8.73
CA ARG A 169 -19.83 -14.22 -9.39
C ARG A 169 -19.32 -13.78 -10.76
N VAL A 170 -18.05 -13.40 -10.88
CA VAL A 170 -17.44 -12.97 -12.16
C VAL A 170 -17.48 -14.09 -13.19
N MET A 171 -17.10 -15.32 -12.82
CA MET A 171 -17.20 -16.48 -13.71
C MET A 171 -18.65 -16.83 -14.07
N CYS A 172 -19.59 -16.72 -13.14
CA CYS A 172 -21.02 -16.94 -13.43
C CYS A 172 -21.57 -15.88 -14.38
N TRP A 173 -21.22 -14.61 -14.17
CA TRP A 173 -21.60 -13.50 -15.04
C TRP A 173 -21.01 -13.66 -16.45
N GLU A 174 -19.75 -14.09 -16.56
CA GLU A 174 -19.10 -14.36 -17.84
C GLU A 174 -19.76 -15.53 -18.58
N LYS A 175 -20.16 -16.59 -17.87
CA LYS A 175 -20.93 -17.71 -18.45
C LYS A 175 -22.34 -17.31 -18.90
N GLN A 176 -23.02 -16.45 -18.15
CA GLN A 176 -24.32 -15.89 -18.56
C GLN A 176 -24.16 -15.03 -19.82
N ARG A 177 -23.21 -14.10 -19.82
CA ARG A 177 -22.89 -13.25 -20.98
C ARG A 177 -22.57 -14.07 -22.23
N LYS A 178 -21.77 -15.14 -22.11
CA LYS A 178 -21.47 -16.04 -23.25
C LYS A 178 -22.72 -16.75 -23.77
N ARG A 179 -23.64 -17.18 -22.90
CA ARG A 179 -24.91 -17.80 -23.31
C ARG A 179 -25.82 -16.82 -24.05
N ASP A 180 -25.96 -15.60 -23.55
CA ASP A 180 -26.82 -14.58 -24.16
C ASP A 180 -26.30 -14.13 -25.55
N VAL A 181 -24.98 -14.11 -25.74
CA VAL A 181 -24.36 -13.84 -27.04
C VAL A 181 -24.59 -15.02 -28.01
N LEU A 182 -24.42 -16.25 -27.54
CA LEU A 182 -24.64 -17.46 -28.34
C LEU A 182 -26.11 -17.62 -28.78
N SER A 183 -27.07 -17.31 -27.91
CA SER A 183 -28.50 -17.36 -28.28
C SER A 183 -28.84 -16.33 -29.35
N LYS A 184 -28.32 -15.09 -29.24
CA LYS A 184 -28.51 -14.04 -30.26
C LYS A 184 -27.89 -14.42 -31.62
N ILE A 185 -26.71 -15.04 -31.64
CA ILE A 185 -26.09 -15.50 -32.88
C ILE A 185 -26.93 -16.61 -33.53
N ALA A 186 -27.42 -17.57 -32.74
CA ALA A 186 -28.27 -18.64 -33.22
C ALA A 186 -29.58 -18.13 -33.83
N GLU A 187 -30.20 -17.12 -33.23
CA GLU A 187 -31.40 -16.44 -33.77
C GLU A 187 -31.13 -15.71 -35.09
N THR A 188 -29.95 -15.10 -35.24
CA THR A 188 -29.57 -14.34 -36.45
C THR A 188 -29.18 -15.24 -37.62
N THR A 189 -28.73 -16.48 -37.35
CA THR A 189 -28.33 -17.43 -38.40
C THR A 189 -29.51 -18.28 -38.91
N ALA A 190 -30.66 -18.21 -38.23
CA ALA A 190 -31.88 -18.95 -38.56
C ALA A 190 -32.86 -18.16 -39.45
N THR A 191 -32.55 -16.89 -39.76
CA THR A 191 -33.24 -16.01 -40.71
C THR A 191 -32.43 -15.86 -41.99
#